data_AF-A0A7H8PKM7-F1
#
_entry.id   AF-A0A7H8PKM7-F1
#
_cell.length_a   1.000
_cell.length_b   1.000
_cell.length_c   1.000
_cell.angle_alpha   90.00
_cell.angle_beta   90.00
_cell.angle_gamma   90.00
#
_symmetry.space_group_name_H-M   'P 1'
#
loop_
_entity.id
_entity.type
_entity.pdbx_description
1 polymer ?
#
loop_
_entity_poly.entity_id
_entity_poly.type
_entity_poly.pdbx_seq_one_letter_code
_entity_poly.pdbx_strand_id
1 'polypeptide(L)'
;MEKIRLDPSKKVIIPKLPKRKWVDDPEMKLCISLMPDFFNDQIIKNDSTLEDEVVVTDNYFLRTSKNNMSEIIIGGVISLIGIFIMSLMEFNIGGVVIGSCFIFFGGLLIVLFLTKKDKEFILDRDQGLMQYPNSWWYPSIVTSFNDARIVLLNEGKYQYPVLKALTKGFLAFPYRIVDFHPLNFWSFMVWYMDKNRPLPPGDAFDPYRQRDYERRKAAGFPKPLYPSEISTPEATPEQQAERERIGGW
;
A
#
# COMPACT_ATOMS: atom_id res chain seq x y z
N MET A 1 10.80 -0.79 19.01
CA MET A 1 10.54 -0.34 17.62
C MET A 1 10.75 1.16 17.58
N GLU A 2 11.79 1.58 16.87
CA GLU A 2 12.00 2.98 16.52
C GLU A 2 10.74 3.47 15.78
N LYS A 3 10.23 4.65 16.16
CA LYS A 3 8.93 5.14 15.67
C LYS A 3 8.95 5.22 14.14
N ILE A 4 8.13 4.40 13.48
CA ILE A 4 7.77 4.51 12.06
C ILE A 4 6.89 5.77 11.91
N ARG A 5 7.45 6.94 12.22
CA ARG A 5 6.79 8.22 12.00
C ARG A 5 7.23 8.73 10.66
N LEU A 6 6.25 9.05 9.82
CA LEU A 6 6.55 9.67 8.53
C LEU A 6 7.09 11.07 8.79
N ASP A 7 8.05 11.48 7.95
CA ASP A 7 8.66 12.80 8.02
C ASP A 7 7.78 13.78 7.22
N PRO A 8 7.10 14.75 7.86
CA PRO A 8 6.22 15.68 7.17
C PRO A 8 6.97 16.56 6.16
N SER A 9 8.28 16.76 6.34
CA SER A 9 9.10 17.55 5.40
C SER A 9 9.30 16.84 4.05
N LYS A 10 9.09 15.51 4.01
CA LYS A 10 9.11 14.70 2.79
C LYS A 10 7.77 14.66 2.07
N LYS A 11 6.77 15.44 2.52
CA LYS A 11 5.45 15.52 1.87
C LYS A 11 5.63 15.97 0.41
N VAL A 12 5.33 15.08 -0.51
CA VAL A 12 5.31 15.36 -1.94
C VAL A 12 3.93 15.90 -2.28
N ILE A 13 3.84 17.19 -2.59
CA ILE A 13 2.63 17.77 -3.20
C ILE A 13 2.57 17.24 -4.62
N ILE A 14 1.60 16.35 -4.88
CA ILE A 14 1.33 15.87 -6.24
C ILE A 14 0.77 17.07 -7.03
N PRO A 15 1.47 17.58 -8.07
CA PRO A 15 0.97 18.69 -8.85
C PRO A 15 -0.39 18.31 -9.46
N LYS A 16 -1.29 19.28 -9.62
CA LYS A 16 -2.57 19.08 -10.33
C LYS A 16 -2.25 18.55 -11.73
N LEU A 17 -2.37 17.24 -11.93
CA LEU A 17 -2.19 16.62 -13.23
C LEU A 17 -3.29 17.19 -14.16
N PRO A 18 -2.98 17.43 -15.45
CA PRO A 18 -3.96 17.93 -16.38
C PRO A 18 -5.19 17.01 -16.40
N LYS A 19 -6.38 17.61 -16.48
CA LYS A 19 -7.68 16.94 -16.62
C LYS A 19 -7.79 16.13 -17.92
N ARG A 20 -6.89 15.18 -18.17
CA ARG A 20 -7.23 14.07 -19.07
C ARG A 20 -8.26 13.24 -18.33
N LYS A 21 -9.26 12.76 -19.06
CA LYS A 21 -10.39 11.91 -18.61
C LYS A 21 -9.88 10.69 -17.85
N TRP A 22 -9.48 10.88 -16.61
CA TRP A 22 -9.38 9.84 -15.61
C TRP A 22 -10.68 9.97 -14.86
N VAL A 23 -11.48 8.91 -14.90
CA VAL A 23 -12.78 8.85 -14.26
C VAL A 23 -12.56 9.35 -12.84
N ASP A 24 -13.09 10.55 -12.53
CA ASP A 24 -13.36 10.96 -11.16
C ASP A 24 -14.35 9.91 -10.67
N ASP A 25 -13.82 8.77 -10.19
CA ASP A 25 -14.64 7.63 -9.84
C ASP A 25 -15.58 8.09 -8.73
N PRO A 26 -16.89 8.26 -9.03
CA PRO A 26 -17.84 8.75 -8.04
C PRO A 26 -17.91 7.83 -6.82
N GLU A 27 -17.40 6.61 -6.95
CA GLU A 27 -17.34 5.55 -5.94
C GLU A 27 -16.15 5.70 -4.99
N MET A 28 -15.07 6.40 -5.37
CA MET A 28 -13.87 6.59 -4.55
C MET A 28 -13.91 7.89 -3.72
N LYS A 29 -15.07 8.18 -3.14
CA LYS A 29 -15.18 9.26 -2.14
C LYS A 29 -14.40 8.88 -0.89
N LEU A 30 -13.85 9.87 -0.18
CA LEU A 30 -13.34 9.70 1.19
C LEU A 30 -14.53 9.45 2.13
N CYS A 31 -15.12 8.27 2.03
CA CYS A 31 -16.33 7.85 2.74
C CYS A 31 -16.20 6.37 3.07
N ILE A 32 -16.73 5.99 4.24
CA ILE A 32 -16.88 4.57 4.61
C ILE A 32 -18.22 4.11 4.04
N SER A 33 -18.21 3.34 2.96
CA SER A 33 -19.42 2.83 2.30
C SER A 33 -19.71 1.37 2.63
N LEU A 34 -18.68 0.59 2.94
CA LEU A 34 -18.79 -0.84 3.18
C LEU A 34 -18.18 -1.22 4.53
N MET A 35 -18.76 -2.22 5.17
CA MET A 35 -18.18 -2.80 6.38
C MET A 35 -16.85 -3.47 5.98
N PRO A 36 -15.73 -3.09 6.60
CA PRO A 36 -14.47 -3.76 6.30
C PRO A 36 -14.44 -5.14 6.94
N ASP A 37 -14.65 -6.18 6.14
CA ASP A 37 -14.60 -7.58 6.59
C ASP A 37 -13.16 -8.14 6.74
N PHE A 38 -12.12 -7.28 6.76
CA PHE A 38 -10.74 -7.64 6.39
C PHE A 38 -9.75 -7.95 7.53
N PHE A 39 -10.19 -7.98 8.78
CA PHE A 39 -9.27 -8.11 9.93
C PHE A 39 -9.66 -9.22 10.90
N ASN A 40 -10.16 -10.34 10.37
CA ASN A 40 -9.98 -11.62 11.04
C ASN A 40 -8.54 -12.07 10.74
N ASP A 41 -7.75 -12.45 11.75
CA ASP A 41 -6.31 -12.82 11.62
C ASP A 41 -6.00 -13.82 10.48
N GLN A 42 -7.02 -14.57 10.07
CA GLN A 42 -6.99 -15.55 8.98
C GLN A 42 -6.96 -14.92 7.57
N ILE A 43 -7.54 -13.73 7.36
CA ILE A 43 -7.67 -13.09 6.04
C ILE A 43 -6.44 -12.22 5.72
N ILE A 44 -5.85 -11.56 6.72
CA ILE A 44 -4.57 -10.85 6.58
C ILE A 44 -3.48 -11.82 6.09
N LYS A 45 -3.51 -13.07 6.57
CA LYS A 45 -2.61 -14.16 6.15
C LYS A 45 -2.92 -14.75 4.76
N ASN A 46 -4.14 -14.58 4.25
CA ASN A 46 -4.59 -15.12 2.96
C ASN A 46 -4.54 -14.10 1.81
N ASP A 47 -4.68 -12.80 2.10
CA ASP A 47 -4.57 -11.69 1.12
C ASP A 47 -3.15 -11.09 1.07
N SER A 48 -2.33 -11.35 2.09
CA SER A 48 -0.89 -11.36 1.89
C SER A 48 -0.59 -12.45 0.87
N THR A 49 -0.04 -12.09 -0.29
CA THR A 49 0.86 -13.03 -0.95
C THR A 49 1.82 -13.55 0.13
N LEU A 50 2.20 -14.83 0.12
CA LEU A 50 2.95 -15.53 1.20
C LEU A 50 4.24 -14.83 1.70
N GLU A 51 4.60 -13.68 1.12
CA GLU A 51 5.78 -12.86 1.35
C GLU A 51 5.50 -11.49 2.00
N ASP A 52 4.24 -11.05 2.16
CA ASP A 52 3.93 -9.74 2.76
C ASP A 52 3.89 -9.80 4.30
N GLU A 53 4.64 -8.92 4.95
CA GLU A 53 4.57 -8.71 6.40
C GLU A 53 3.65 -7.53 6.72
N VAL A 54 2.67 -7.75 7.60
CA VAL A 54 1.69 -6.73 8.01
C VAL A 54 1.82 -6.46 9.51
N VAL A 55 2.02 -5.19 9.87
CA VAL A 55 2.10 -4.72 11.25
C VAL A 55 1.03 -3.66 11.47
N VAL A 56 0.20 -3.88 12.49
CA VAL A 56 -0.96 -3.03 12.78
C VAL A 56 -0.91 -2.53 14.22
N THR A 57 -1.14 -1.23 14.39
CA THR A 57 -1.24 -0.56 15.70
C THR A 57 -2.33 0.50 15.68
N ASP A 58 -2.54 1.17 16.83
CA ASP A 58 -3.41 2.34 16.94
C ASP A 58 -2.98 3.55 16.10
N ASN A 59 -1.69 3.65 15.75
CA ASN A 59 -1.12 4.86 15.14
C ASN A 59 -0.55 4.63 13.73
N TYR A 60 -0.08 3.41 13.44
CA TYR A 60 0.43 3.04 12.12
C TYR A 60 -0.04 1.67 11.65
N PHE A 61 -0.31 1.59 10.35
CA PHE A 61 -0.48 0.36 9.59
C PHE A 61 0.67 0.27 8.58
N LEU A 62 1.45 -0.80 8.64
CA LEU A 62 2.57 -1.08 7.76
C LEU A 62 2.32 -2.38 7.02
N ARG A 63 2.46 -2.34 5.70
CA ARG A 63 2.56 -3.53 4.84
C ARG A 63 3.90 -3.48 4.11
N THR A 64 4.73 -4.49 4.33
CA THR A 64 6.03 -4.65 3.66
C THR A 64 5.93 -5.80 2.68
N SER A 65 6.27 -5.55 1.42
CA SER A 65 6.28 -6.54 0.35
C SER A 65 7.70 -6.71 -0.18
N LYS A 66 8.18 -7.96 -0.21
CA LYS A 66 9.51 -8.28 -0.74
C LYS A 66 9.51 -8.21 -2.25
N ASN A 67 10.66 -7.86 -2.82
CA ASN A 67 10.82 -7.94 -4.26
C ASN A 67 10.89 -9.40 -4.71
N ASN A 68 10.08 -9.74 -5.72
CA ASN A 68 10.10 -11.06 -6.33
C ASN A 68 11.49 -11.35 -6.91
N MET A 69 12.05 -12.52 -6.65
CA MET A 69 13.34 -12.98 -7.16
C MET A 69 13.36 -13.28 -8.68
N SER A 70 12.27 -12.99 -9.41
CA SER A 70 12.11 -13.30 -10.84
C SER A 70 13.23 -12.73 -11.70
N GLU A 71 13.72 -11.53 -11.39
CA GLU A 71 14.79 -10.86 -12.12
C GLU A 71 16.14 -11.56 -11.96
N ILE A 72 16.43 -12.14 -10.79
CA ILE A 72 17.63 -12.94 -10.58
C ILE A 72 17.55 -14.22 -11.41
N ILE A 73 16.41 -14.90 -11.38
CA ILE A 73 16.22 -16.16 -12.13
C ILE A 73 16.35 -15.90 -13.63
N ILE A 74 15.65 -14.89 -14.14
CA ILE A 74 15.70 -14.50 -15.56
C ILE A 74 17.13 -14.06 -15.94
N GLY A 75 17.77 -13.22 -15.13
CA GLY A 75 19.15 -12.79 -15.36
C GLY A 75 20.15 -13.95 -15.39
N GLY A 76 19.99 -14.91 -14.48
CA GLY A 76 20.79 -16.14 -14.44
C GLY A 76 20.60 -17.00 -15.69
N VAL A 77 19.35 -17.23 -16.11
CA VAL A 77 19.03 -18.01 -17.32
C VAL A 77 19.60 -17.35 -18.57
N ILE A 78 19.44 -16.03 -18.72
CA ILE A 78 20.01 -15.26 -19.85
C ILE A 78 21.54 -15.39 -19.88
N SER A 79 22.19 -15.33 -18.72
CA SER A 79 23.65 -15.49 -18.62
C SER A 79 24.11 -16.89 -19.03
N LEU A 80 23.39 -17.94 -18.61
CA LEU A 80 23.65 -19.33 -19.00
C LEU A 80 23.47 -19.55 -20.51
N ILE A 81 22.45 -18.94 -21.12
CA ILE A 81 22.26 -18.95 -22.58
C ILE A 81 23.47 -18.32 -23.28
N GLY A 82 24.00 -17.22 -22.75
CA GLY A 82 25.23 -16.61 -23.28
C GLY A 82 26.43 -17.55 -23.28
N ILE A 83 26.65 -18.25 -22.16
CA ILE A 83 27.72 -19.27 -22.04
C ILE A 83 27.49 -20.42 -23.02
N PHE A 84 26.24 -20.88 -23.15
CA PHE A 84 25.88 -21.95 -24.07
C PHE A 84 26.12 -21.57 -25.53
N ILE A 85 25.79 -20.35 -25.95
CA ILE A 85 26.05 -19.83 -27.30
C ILE A 85 27.56 -19.80 -27.60
N MET A 86 28.39 -19.34 -26.66
CA MET A 86 29.84 -19.35 -26.84
C MET A 86 30.37 -20.77 -27.07
N SER A 87 29.86 -21.73 -26.30
CA SER A 87 30.21 -23.15 -26.43
C SER A 87 29.78 -23.73 -27.78
N LEU A 88 28.53 -23.49 -28.21
CA LEU A 88 28.00 -23.97 -29.50
C LEU A 88 28.76 -23.40 -30.71
N MET A 89 29.26 -22.17 -30.58
CA MET A 89 30.03 -21.50 -31.63
C MET A 89 31.54 -21.73 -31.49
N GLU A 90 31.95 -22.70 -30.67
CA GLU A 90 33.34 -23.10 -30.44
C GLU A 90 34.25 -21.91 -30.09
N PHE A 91 33.71 -20.93 -29.34
CA PHE A 91 34.42 -19.72 -28.95
C PHE A 91 35.01 -18.91 -30.12
N ASN A 92 34.40 -18.98 -31.31
CA ASN A 92 34.76 -18.07 -32.40
C ASN A 92 34.41 -16.61 -32.03
N ILE A 93 34.99 -15.64 -32.75
CA ILE A 93 34.82 -14.21 -32.46
C ILE A 93 33.33 -13.81 -32.38
N GLY A 94 32.51 -14.30 -33.31
CA GLY A 94 31.08 -14.02 -33.32
C GLY A 94 30.36 -14.57 -32.09
N GLY A 95 30.65 -15.81 -31.71
CA GLY A 95 30.10 -16.47 -30.53
C GLY A 95 30.49 -15.79 -29.23
N VAL A 96 31.76 -15.38 -29.11
CA VAL A 96 32.26 -14.62 -27.95
C VAL A 96 31.54 -13.28 -27.84
N VAL A 97 31.41 -12.53 -28.94
CA VAL A 97 30.71 -11.24 -28.93
C VAL A 97 29.24 -11.41 -28.54
N ILE A 98 28.52 -12.32 -29.20
CA ILE A 98 27.10 -12.57 -28.93
C ILE A 98 26.90 -13.05 -27.49
N GLY A 99 27.63 -14.09 -27.06
CA GLY A 99 27.51 -14.63 -25.72
C GLY A 99 27.87 -13.64 -24.62
N SER A 100 28.86 -12.76 -24.86
CA SER A 100 29.21 -11.67 -23.93
C SER A 100 28.08 -10.66 -23.78
N CYS A 101 27.34 -10.34 -24.85
CA CYS A 101 26.15 -9.49 -24.74
C CYS A 101 25.10 -10.10 -23.81
N PHE A 102 24.80 -11.40 -23.96
CA PHE A 102 23.84 -12.09 -23.09
C PHE A 102 24.29 -12.09 -21.62
N ILE A 103 25.56 -12.40 -21.35
CA ILE A 103 26.11 -12.36 -19.99
C ILE A 103 26.02 -10.95 -19.41
N PHE A 104 26.34 -9.92 -20.19
CA PHE A 104 26.23 -8.54 -19.75
C PHE A 104 24.79 -8.16 -19.38
N PHE A 105 23.80 -8.46 -20.24
CA PHE A 105 22.40 -8.16 -19.94
C PHE A 105 21.85 -8.98 -18.77
N GLY A 106 22.23 -10.25 -18.67
CA GLY A 106 21.85 -11.11 -17.55
C GLY A 106 22.42 -10.60 -16.22
N GLY A 107 23.71 -10.24 -16.22
CA GLY A 107 24.38 -9.61 -15.07
C GLY A 107 23.76 -8.27 -14.70
N LEU A 108 23.41 -7.44 -15.68
CA LEU A 108 22.72 -6.17 -15.46
C LEU A 108 21.39 -6.39 -14.72
N LEU A 109 20.55 -7.34 -15.15
CA LEU A 109 19.28 -7.64 -14.47
C LEU A 109 19.48 -8.05 -13.01
N ILE A 110 20.50 -8.85 -12.72
CA ILE A 110 20.85 -9.26 -11.35
C ILE A 110 21.27 -8.04 -10.52
N VAL A 111 22.16 -7.18 -11.05
CA VAL A 111 22.58 -5.95 -10.36
C VAL A 111 21.39 -5.03 -10.10
N LEU A 112 20.52 -4.86 -11.10
CA LEU A 112 19.30 -4.07 -10.95
C LEU A 112 18.44 -4.60 -9.81
N PHE A 113 18.24 -5.92 -9.71
CA PHE A 113 17.51 -6.53 -8.61
C PHE A 113 18.16 -6.24 -7.25
N LEU A 114 19.48 -6.44 -7.12
CA LEU A 114 20.20 -6.22 -5.86
C LEU A 114 20.12 -4.77 -5.37
N THR A 115 19.86 -3.81 -6.26
CA THR A 115 19.68 -2.39 -5.91
C THR A 115 18.24 -2.01 -5.56
N LYS A 116 17.25 -2.89 -5.80
CA LYS A 116 15.85 -2.60 -5.47
C LYS A 116 15.62 -2.68 -3.96
N LYS A 117 14.92 -1.69 -3.42
CA LYS A 117 14.47 -1.69 -2.03
C LYS A 117 13.13 -2.40 -1.91
N ASP A 118 12.88 -3.01 -0.77
CA ASP A 118 11.57 -3.58 -0.44
C ASP A 118 10.48 -2.51 -0.45
N LYS A 119 9.26 -2.94 -0.73
CA LYS A 119 8.11 -2.07 -0.95
C LYS A 119 7.36 -1.89 0.36
N GLU A 120 7.41 -0.69 0.91
CA GLU A 120 6.71 -0.35 2.15
C GLU A 120 5.50 0.56 1.87
N PHE A 121 4.32 0.10 2.29
CA PHE A 121 3.09 0.87 2.34
C PHE A 121 2.75 1.19 3.79
N ILE A 122 2.66 2.48 4.13
CA ILE A 122 2.46 2.94 5.51
C ILE A 122 1.28 3.91 5.56
N LEU A 123 0.40 3.72 6.53
CA LEU A 123 -0.62 4.68 6.94
C LEU A 123 -0.28 5.20 8.33
N ASP A 124 0.01 6.49 8.45
CA ASP A 124 0.27 7.19 9.71
C ASP A 124 -0.99 7.94 10.12
N ARG A 125 -1.76 7.34 11.03
CA ARG A 125 -3.05 7.85 11.51
C ARG A 125 -2.91 9.11 12.35
N ASP A 126 -1.81 9.26 13.08
CA ASP A 126 -1.56 10.42 13.94
C ASP A 126 -1.41 11.70 13.10
N GLN A 127 -0.56 11.62 12.08
CA GLN A 127 -0.23 12.74 11.20
C GLN A 127 -1.19 12.87 10.01
N GLY A 128 -1.99 11.84 9.73
CA GLY A 128 -2.84 11.80 8.53
C GLY A 128 -2.02 11.66 7.24
N LEU A 129 -0.85 11.02 7.32
CA LEU A 129 0.06 10.80 6.19
C LEU A 129 -0.04 9.37 5.68
N MET A 130 0.21 9.20 4.40
CA MET A 130 0.32 7.92 3.74
C MET A 130 1.63 7.88 2.95
N GLN A 131 2.37 6.79 3.10
CA GLN A 131 3.53 6.46 2.30
C GLN A 131 3.23 5.25 1.43
N TYR A 132 3.64 5.30 0.17
CA TYR A 132 3.61 4.14 -0.71
C TYR A 132 4.81 4.13 -1.65
N PRO A 133 5.23 2.95 -2.13
CA PRO A 133 6.37 2.82 -3.03
C PRO A 133 6.13 3.57 -4.34
N ASN A 134 7.19 4.19 -4.84
CA ASN A 134 7.19 4.73 -6.20
C ASN A 134 7.67 3.64 -7.18
N SER A 135 7.57 3.93 -8.47
CA SER A 135 8.06 3.04 -9.51
C SER A 135 9.59 2.86 -9.44
N TRP A 136 10.05 1.63 -9.63
CA TRP A 136 11.48 1.31 -9.80
C TRP A 136 12.31 1.76 -8.58
N TRP A 137 13.32 2.59 -8.81
CA TRP A 137 14.27 3.13 -7.83
C TRP A 137 13.91 4.54 -7.35
N TYR A 138 12.76 5.09 -7.76
CA TYR A 138 12.33 6.35 -7.20
C TYR A 138 12.00 6.19 -5.71
N PRO A 139 12.33 7.19 -4.87
CA PRO A 139 11.98 7.14 -3.45
C PRO A 139 10.47 7.05 -3.27
N SER A 140 10.04 6.38 -2.19
CA SER A 140 8.64 6.27 -1.79
C SER A 140 7.97 7.65 -1.69
N ILE A 141 6.70 7.71 -2.07
CA ILE A 141 5.91 8.93 -2.04
C ILE A 141 5.25 9.03 -0.68
N VAL A 142 5.50 10.13 0.02
CA VAL A 142 4.80 10.51 1.25
C VAL A 142 3.82 11.63 0.92
N THR A 143 2.54 11.43 1.19
CA THR A 143 1.48 12.43 0.94
C THR A 143 0.49 12.48 2.10
N SER A 144 -0.28 13.56 2.20
CA SER A 144 -1.48 13.56 3.06
C SER A 144 -2.50 12.58 2.51
N PHE A 145 -3.21 11.88 3.38
CA PHE A 145 -4.26 10.95 2.98
C PHE A 145 -5.34 11.64 2.13
N ASN A 146 -5.72 12.87 2.50
CA ASN A 146 -6.72 13.66 1.76
C ASN A 146 -6.24 14.10 0.37
N ASP A 147 -4.94 14.23 0.20
CA ASP A 147 -4.32 14.66 -1.06
C ASP A 147 -3.93 13.45 -1.93
N ALA A 148 -3.99 12.24 -1.36
CA ALA A 148 -3.61 11.01 -2.04
C ALA A 148 -4.55 10.73 -3.21
N ARG A 149 -3.97 10.32 -4.34
CA ARG A 149 -4.72 9.96 -5.54
C ARG A 149 -4.79 8.45 -5.63
N ILE A 150 -5.89 7.90 -5.11
CA ILE A 150 -6.23 6.48 -5.21
C ILE A 150 -7.27 6.30 -6.32
N VAL A 151 -7.11 5.25 -7.11
CA VAL A 151 -7.98 4.93 -8.24
C VAL A 151 -8.35 3.46 -8.22
N LEU A 152 -9.55 3.15 -8.69
CA LEU A 152 -9.97 1.80 -9.02
C LEU A 152 -9.69 1.56 -10.51
N LEU A 153 -8.86 0.57 -10.82
CA LEU A 153 -8.54 0.22 -12.20
C LEU A 153 -8.87 -1.24 -12.44
N ASN A 154 -9.58 -1.52 -13.54
CA ASN A 154 -9.87 -2.88 -13.95
C ASN A 154 -8.65 -3.48 -14.65
N GLU A 155 -8.17 -4.62 -14.16
CA GLU A 155 -6.98 -5.28 -14.69
C GLU A 155 -7.19 -6.75 -15.02
N GLY A 156 -6.32 -7.25 -15.92
CA GLY A 156 -6.36 -8.61 -16.40
C GLY A 156 -7.45 -8.87 -17.44
N LYS A 157 -7.47 -10.10 -17.95
CA LYS A 157 -8.41 -10.56 -18.98
C LYS A 157 -9.87 -10.44 -18.54
N TYR A 158 -10.11 -10.58 -17.24
CA TYR A 158 -11.43 -10.60 -16.63
C TYR A 158 -11.85 -9.25 -16.02
N GLN A 159 -11.03 -8.20 -16.19
CA GLN A 159 -11.37 -6.83 -15.76
C GLN A 159 -11.71 -6.74 -14.25
N TYR A 160 -10.96 -7.44 -13.40
CA TYR A 160 -11.17 -7.36 -11.96
C TYR A 160 -10.74 -5.99 -11.44
N PRO A 161 -11.52 -5.36 -10.55
CA PRO A 161 -11.18 -4.06 -10.00
C PRO A 161 -9.99 -4.18 -9.04
N VAL A 162 -9.02 -3.28 -9.17
CA VAL A 162 -7.81 -3.22 -8.36
C VAL A 162 -7.64 -1.82 -7.79
N LEU A 163 -7.31 -1.75 -6.50
CA LEU A 163 -7.05 -0.47 -5.83
C LEU A 163 -5.59 -0.05 -6.05
N LYS A 164 -5.37 1.15 -6.58
CA LYS A 164 -4.02 1.64 -6.90
C LYS A 164 -3.77 3.07 -6.45
N ALA A 165 -2.55 3.35 -5.99
CA ALA A 165 -2.04 4.70 -5.72
C ALA A 165 -1.27 5.24 -6.92
N LEU A 166 -1.55 6.47 -7.34
CA LEU A 166 -0.83 7.09 -8.45
C LEU A 166 0.60 7.46 -8.06
N THR A 167 1.55 7.14 -8.94
CA THR A 167 2.98 7.38 -8.76
C THR A 167 3.48 8.54 -9.64
N LYS A 168 4.74 8.96 -9.46
CA LYS A 168 5.32 10.11 -10.18
C LYS A 168 6.58 9.70 -10.95
N GLY A 169 6.68 10.12 -12.22
CA GLY A 169 7.82 9.86 -13.09
C GLY A 169 7.40 9.62 -14.55
N PHE A 170 8.36 9.68 -15.47
CA PHE A 170 8.11 9.45 -16.91
C PHE A 170 7.70 8.00 -17.23
N LEU A 171 8.12 7.05 -16.40
CA LEU A 171 7.75 5.62 -16.47
C LEU A 171 6.99 5.18 -15.21
N ALA A 172 6.15 6.08 -14.69
CA ALA A 172 5.38 5.84 -13.47
C ALA A 172 4.24 4.85 -13.73
N PHE A 173 4.32 3.70 -13.07
CA PHE A 173 3.24 2.74 -12.95
C PHE A 173 2.54 2.93 -11.60
N PRO A 174 1.20 3.03 -11.57
CA PRO A 174 0.47 3.12 -10.31
C PRO A 174 0.81 1.94 -9.40
N TYR A 175 1.04 2.24 -8.12
CA TYR A 175 1.33 1.25 -7.11
C TYR A 175 0.06 0.47 -6.78
N ARG A 176 0.13 -0.86 -6.81
CA ARG A 176 -0.97 -1.77 -6.47
C ARG A 176 -1.07 -1.87 -4.94
N ILE A 177 -2.22 -1.49 -4.39
CA ILE A 177 -2.48 -1.55 -2.94
C ILE A 177 -3.12 -2.89 -2.57
N VAL A 178 -4.22 -3.23 -3.24
CA VAL A 178 -4.96 -4.47 -3.00
C VAL A 178 -5.71 -4.91 -4.26
N ASP A 179 -5.84 -6.21 -4.41
CA ASP A 179 -6.52 -6.86 -5.54
C ASP A 179 -7.84 -7.50 -5.13
N PHE A 180 -7.94 -7.94 -3.87
CA PHE A 180 -9.12 -8.59 -3.33
C PHE A 180 -9.98 -7.59 -2.54
N HIS A 181 -11.26 -7.46 -2.93
CA HIS A 181 -12.21 -6.49 -2.34
C HIS A 181 -11.69 -5.06 -2.18
N PRO A 182 -11.30 -4.38 -3.28
CA PRO A 182 -10.68 -3.06 -3.24
C PRO A 182 -11.53 -1.98 -2.54
N LEU A 183 -12.86 -2.02 -2.68
CA LEU A 183 -13.75 -1.06 -2.03
C LEU A 183 -13.85 -1.26 -0.51
N ASN A 184 -13.72 -2.51 -0.04
CA ASN A 184 -13.71 -2.79 1.39
C ASN A 184 -12.40 -2.35 2.02
N PHE A 185 -11.27 -2.58 1.33
CA PHE A 185 -9.97 -2.07 1.79
C PHE A 185 -9.90 -0.55 1.77
N TRP A 186 -10.52 0.10 0.78
CA TRP A 186 -10.66 1.56 0.77
C TRP A 186 -11.47 2.05 1.98
N SER A 187 -12.63 1.44 2.27
CA SER A 187 -13.43 1.76 3.45
C SER A 187 -12.65 1.56 4.74
N PHE A 188 -11.83 0.51 4.83
CA PHE A 188 -10.89 0.31 5.93
C PHE A 188 -9.88 1.46 6.03
N MET A 189 -9.21 1.83 4.94
CA MET A 189 -8.21 2.92 4.95
C MET A 189 -8.84 4.24 5.43
N VAL A 190 -10.03 4.58 4.93
CA VAL A 190 -10.76 5.78 5.34
C VAL A 190 -11.12 5.73 6.82
N TRP A 191 -11.64 4.60 7.31
CA TRP A 191 -11.97 4.42 8.73
C TRP A 191 -10.72 4.50 9.61
N TYR A 192 -9.67 3.75 9.26
CA TYR A 192 -8.42 3.72 10.01
C TYR A 192 -7.78 5.12 10.11
N MET A 193 -7.76 5.87 9.01
CA MET A 193 -7.19 7.23 8.97
C MET A 193 -8.06 8.27 9.69
N ASP A 194 -9.32 7.94 10.02
CA ASP A 194 -10.16 8.77 10.87
C ASP A 194 -9.80 8.59 12.34
N LYS A 195 -8.84 9.38 12.82
CA LYS A 195 -8.44 9.35 14.24
C LYS A 195 -9.53 9.76 15.23
N ASN A 196 -10.66 10.28 14.75
CA ASN A 196 -11.77 10.68 15.61
C ASN A 196 -12.81 9.56 15.76
N ARG A 197 -12.74 8.52 14.92
CA ARG A 197 -13.54 7.30 15.02
C ARG A 197 -12.85 6.21 15.84
N PRO A 198 -13.62 5.24 16.39
CA PRO A 198 -13.05 4.01 16.93
C PRO A 198 -12.23 3.28 15.88
N LEU A 199 -11.28 2.45 16.31
CA LEU A 199 -10.52 1.59 15.42
C LEU A 199 -11.45 0.64 14.63
N PRO A 200 -11.14 0.35 13.35
CA PRO A 200 -11.94 -0.56 12.53
C PRO A 200 -12.20 -1.92 13.20
N PRO A 201 -13.28 -2.64 12.81
CA PRO A 201 -13.55 -3.97 13.33
C PRO A 201 -12.40 -4.95 13.01
N GLY A 202 -12.20 -5.92 13.90
CA GLY A 202 -11.17 -6.96 13.76
C GLY A 202 -10.26 -7.10 14.98
N ASP A 203 -9.80 -8.32 15.20
CA ASP A 203 -9.10 -8.76 16.42
C ASP A 203 -7.69 -8.14 16.51
N ALA A 204 -7.09 -7.79 15.36
CA ALA A 204 -5.79 -7.13 15.27
C ALA A 204 -5.73 -5.79 16.04
N PHE A 205 -6.88 -5.14 16.25
CA PHE A 205 -6.98 -3.85 16.94
C PHE A 205 -7.36 -3.97 18.41
N ASP A 206 -7.81 -5.14 18.88
CA ASP A 206 -8.33 -5.33 20.24
C ASP A 206 -7.37 -4.89 21.35
N PRO A 207 -6.06 -5.14 21.26
CA PRO A 207 -5.10 -4.67 22.26
C PRO A 207 -5.05 -3.14 22.39
N TYR A 208 -5.53 -2.41 21.39
CA TYR A 208 -5.41 -0.95 21.30
C TYR A 208 -6.74 -0.20 21.50
N ARG A 209 -7.89 -0.89 21.44
CA ARG A 209 -9.22 -0.25 21.50
C ARG A 209 -9.43 0.60 22.75
N GLN A 210 -9.05 0.08 23.91
CA GLN A 210 -9.22 0.80 25.19
C GLN A 210 -8.40 2.08 25.25
N ARG A 211 -7.13 2.02 24.81
CA ARG A 211 -6.25 3.19 24.75
C ARG A 211 -6.78 4.23 23.78
N ASP A 212 -7.22 3.81 22.58
CA ASP A 212 -7.79 4.72 21.59
C ASP A 212 -9.06 5.41 22.11
N TYR A 213 -9.93 4.65 22.79
CA TYR A 213 -11.13 5.18 23.44
C TYR A 213 -10.79 6.23 24.50
N GLU A 214 -9.87 5.94 25.42
CA GLU A 214 -9.44 6.89 26.46
C GLU A 214 -8.84 8.17 25.88
N ARG A 215 -8.03 8.04 24.83
CA ARG A 215 -7.49 9.19 24.09
C ARG A 215 -8.60 10.05 23.48
N ARG A 216 -9.58 9.45 22.80
CA ARG A 216 -10.70 10.19 22.19
C ARG A 216 -11.60 10.80 23.26
N LYS A 217 -11.83 10.11 24.37
CA LYS A 217 -12.55 10.63 25.53
C LYS A 217 -11.86 11.86 26.11
N ALA A 218 -10.53 11.83 26.27
CA ALA A 218 -9.75 12.98 26.72
C ALA A 218 -9.81 14.16 25.75
N ALA A 219 -9.96 13.91 24.45
CA ALA A 219 -10.18 14.93 23.43
C ALA A 219 -11.64 15.39 23.31
N GLY A 220 -12.56 14.85 24.12
CA GLY A 220 -13.99 15.19 24.10
C GLY A 220 -14.78 14.59 22.95
N PHE A 221 -14.34 13.45 22.41
CA PHE A 221 -14.94 12.76 21.26
C PHE A 221 -15.21 13.70 20.07
N PRO A 222 -14.14 14.24 19.45
CA PRO A 222 -14.28 15.13 18.30
C PRO A 222 -15.05 14.44 17.16
N LYS A 223 -15.75 15.22 16.35
CA LYS A 223 -16.51 14.69 15.21
C LYS A 223 -15.62 13.96 14.21
N PRO A 224 -16.14 12.93 13.51
CA PRO A 224 -15.40 12.22 12.48
C PRO A 224 -14.83 13.14 11.41
N LEU A 225 -13.66 12.78 10.87
CA LEU A 225 -13.02 13.50 9.76
C LEU A 225 -13.66 13.17 8.41
N TYR A 226 -14.16 11.94 8.26
CA TYR A 226 -14.74 11.46 7.00
C TYR A 226 -16.21 11.04 7.19
N PRO A 227 -17.08 11.22 6.18
CA PRO A 227 -18.43 10.67 6.20
C PRO A 227 -18.43 9.14 6.24
N SER A 228 -19.56 8.59 6.70
CA SER A 228 -19.81 7.15 6.75
C SER A 228 -21.27 6.89 6.39
N GLU A 229 -21.51 5.94 5.49
CA GLU A 229 -22.84 5.44 5.13
C GLU A 229 -23.29 4.30 6.06
N ILE A 230 -22.33 3.68 6.75
CA ILE A 230 -22.57 2.64 7.74
C ILE A 230 -22.39 3.16 9.17
N SER A 231 -22.95 2.44 10.14
CA SER A 231 -22.70 2.71 11.56
C SER A 231 -21.27 2.30 11.95
N THR A 232 -20.62 3.14 12.74
CA THR A 232 -19.28 2.87 13.31
C THR A 232 -19.38 2.92 14.85
N PRO A 233 -19.95 1.88 15.48
CA PRO A 233 -20.14 1.87 16.93
C PRO A 233 -18.82 1.70 17.68
N GLU A 234 -18.81 2.10 18.95
CA GLU A 234 -17.74 1.72 19.89
C GLU A 234 -17.73 0.20 20.17
N ALA A 235 -16.67 -0.28 20.82
CA ALA A 235 -16.52 -1.70 21.13
C ALA A 235 -17.58 -2.22 22.10
N THR A 236 -18.09 -1.37 23.00
CA THR A 236 -19.17 -1.72 23.93
C THR A 236 -20.31 -0.70 23.91
N PRO A 237 -21.55 -1.10 24.23
CA PRO A 237 -22.69 -0.19 24.33
C PRO A 237 -22.49 0.95 25.35
N GLU A 238 -21.78 0.68 26.45
CA GLU A 238 -21.51 1.69 27.49
C GLU A 238 -20.56 2.77 26.97
N GLN A 239 -19.54 2.37 26.20
CA GLN A 239 -18.61 3.30 25.55
C GLN A 239 -19.35 4.17 24.52
N GLN A 240 -20.28 3.57 23.77
CA GLN A 240 -21.11 4.29 22.81
C GLN A 240 -22.01 5.33 23.50
N ALA A 241 -22.67 4.96 24.59
CA ALA A 241 -23.52 5.88 25.36
C ALA A 241 -22.72 7.04 25.98
N GLU A 242 -21.51 6.77 26.48
CA GLU A 242 -20.61 7.79 27.03
C GLU A 242 -20.10 8.75 25.93
N ARG A 243 -19.83 8.23 24.73
CA ARG A 243 -19.47 9.02 23.54
C ARG A 243 -20.60 9.96 23.15
N GLU A 244 -21.83 9.46 23.09
CA GLU A 244 -23.02 10.27 22.78
C GLU A 244 -23.24 11.36 23.84
N ARG A 245 -23.02 11.05 25.13
CA ARG A 245 -23.15 11.99 26.24
C ARG A 245 -22.12 13.12 26.20
N ILE A 246 -20.87 12.82 25.85
CA ILE A 246 -19.77 13.80 25.86
C ILE A 246 -19.63 14.52 24.52
N GLY A 247 -19.63 13.77 23.41
CA GLY A 247 -19.43 14.30 22.06
C GLY A 247 -20.71 14.87 21.44
N GLY A 248 -21.89 14.41 21.86
CA GLY A 248 -23.17 14.87 21.33
C GLY A 248 -23.49 14.37 19.92
N TRP A 249 -22.91 13.23 19.50
CA TRP A 249 -23.14 12.60 18.20
C TRP A 249 -22.87 11.08 18.21
#